data_AF-A0A7V4T4H1-F1
#
_entry.id   AF-A0A7V4T4H1-F1
#
_cell.length_a   1.000
_cell.length_b   1.000
_cell.length_c   1.000
_cell.angle_alpha   90.00
_cell.angle_beta   90.00
_cell.angle_gamma   90.00
#
_symmetry.space_group_name_H-M   'P 1'
#
loop_
_entity.id
_entity.type
_entity.pdbx_description
1 polymer ?
#
loop_
_entity_poly.entity_id
_entity_poly.type
_entity_poly.pdbx_seq_one_letter_code
_entity_poly.pdbx_strand_id
1 'polypeptide(L)'
;MKKEIKDKSIRLINETRVLTLAVSDKGIPWSSPVYFVFHDNAFYFFSNENSRHIEYAEDQKIISASIFQDSDRMDQIFGFQMSGGVEKISKKKLYLTIVKKYVTKFNFLKQLFGPQIIENKHFFLEKFKSHLYC
;
A
#
# COMPACT_ATOMS: atom_id res chain seq x y z
N MET A 1 21.35 12.30 14.66
CA MET A 1 19.91 12.62 14.74
C MET A 1 19.20 12.68 13.39
N LYS A 2 19.35 13.71 12.52
CA LYS A 2 18.58 13.78 11.25
C LYS A 2 18.82 12.60 10.30
N LYS A 3 20.07 12.14 10.18
CA LYS A 3 20.43 10.97 9.36
C LYS A 3 19.85 9.66 9.91
N GLU A 4 19.96 9.47 11.22
CA GLU A 4 19.46 8.28 11.92
C GLU A 4 17.94 8.12 11.82
N ILE A 5 17.18 9.21 11.99
CA ILE A 5 15.72 9.19 11.78
C ILE A 5 15.41 8.84 10.32
N LYS A 6 16.12 9.44 9.35
CA LYS A 6 15.92 9.14 7.93
C LYS A 6 16.19 7.66 7.62
N ASP A 7 17.28 7.10 8.13
CA ASP A 7 17.64 5.70 7.91
C ASP A 7 16.62 4.75 8.56
N LYS A 8 16.17 5.07 9.79
CA LYS A 8 15.09 4.33 10.48
C LYS A 8 13.78 4.40 9.70
N SER A 9 13.45 5.57 9.13
CA SER A 9 12.26 5.77 8.30
C SER A 9 12.28 4.95 7.01
N ILE A 10 13.42 4.94 6.31
CA ILE A 10 13.60 4.15 5.09
C ILE A 10 13.49 2.65 5.42
N ARG A 11 14.08 2.22 6.53
CA ARG A 11 14.00 0.84 7.00
C ARG A 11 12.56 0.43 7.27
N LEU A 12 11.81 1.24 8.04
CA LEU A 12 10.40 1.00 8.33
C LEU A 12 9.58 0.80 7.05
N ILE A 13 9.68 1.71 6.08
CA ILE A 13 8.92 1.65 4.82
C ILE A 13 9.22 0.37 4.02
N ASN A 14 10.49 -0.04 4.00
CA ASN A 14 10.94 -1.19 3.21
C ASN A 14 10.57 -2.52 3.88
N GLU A 15 10.66 -2.60 5.21
CA GLU A 15 10.42 -3.84 5.97
C GLU A 15 8.93 -4.04 6.28
N THR A 16 8.18 -2.98 6.58
CA THR A 16 6.74 -3.10 6.89
C THR A 16 5.98 -3.54 5.65
N ARG A 17 5.18 -4.61 5.80
CA ARG A 17 4.43 -5.21 4.68
C ARG A 17 3.05 -4.60 4.50
N VAL A 18 2.44 -4.16 5.60
CA VAL A 18 1.04 -3.74 5.67
C VAL A 18 0.94 -2.25 5.97
N LEU A 19 0.11 -1.56 5.21
CA LEU A 19 -0.38 -0.23 5.46
C LEU A 19 -1.80 -0.36 5.98
N THR A 20 -2.13 0.32 7.08
CA THR A 20 -3.49 0.42 7.56
C THR A 20 -4.12 1.66 6.95
N LEU A 21 -5.21 1.49 6.21
CA LEU A 21 -6.06 2.58 5.74
C LEU A 21 -7.21 2.76 6.73
N ALA A 22 -7.59 4.00 7.00
CA ALA A 22 -8.78 4.31 7.77
C ALA A 22 -9.61 5.37 7.03
N VAL A 23 -10.84 4.98 6.75
CA VAL A 23 -11.89 5.73 6.04
C VAL A 23 -13.09 5.90 6.96
N SER A 24 -14.07 6.72 6.55
CA SER A 24 -15.34 6.80 7.29
C SER A 24 -16.51 7.10 6.36
N ASP A 25 -17.64 6.44 6.59
CA ASP A 25 -18.90 6.81 5.94
C ASP A 25 -19.90 7.26 7.01
N LYS A 26 -20.50 8.44 6.84
CA LYS A 26 -21.50 9.01 7.77
C LYS A 26 -21.10 8.94 9.25
N GLY A 27 -19.82 9.19 9.53
CA GLY A 27 -19.25 9.16 10.89
C GLY A 27 -18.93 7.77 11.43
N ILE A 28 -19.11 6.70 10.65
CA ILE A 28 -18.76 5.33 11.01
C ILE A 28 -17.36 5.02 10.48
N PRO A 29 -16.34 4.86 11.34
CA PRO A 29 -14.99 4.57 10.90
C PRO A 29 -14.86 3.13 10.41
N TRP A 30 -13.97 2.93 9.45
CA TRP A 30 -13.54 1.61 8.99
C TRP A 30 -12.04 1.61 8.78
N SER A 31 -11.38 0.56 9.28
CA SER A 31 -9.94 0.39 9.18
C SER A 31 -9.63 -0.92 8.46
N SER A 32 -8.76 -0.88 7.45
CA SER A 32 -8.40 -2.05 6.66
C SER A 32 -6.89 -2.15 6.41
N PRO A 33 -6.31 -3.36 6.54
CA PRO A 33 -4.92 -3.61 6.15
C PRO A 33 -4.82 -3.84 4.63
N VAL A 34 -3.83 -3.21 4.00
CA VAL A 34 -3.44 -3.46 2.60
C VAL A 34 -1.94 -3.70 2.49
N TYR A 35 -1.53 -4.61 1.61
CA TYR A 35 -0.12 -4.77 1.26
C TYR A 35 0.34 -3.63 0.36
N PHE A 36 1.53 -3.08 0.60
CA PHE A 36 1.97 -1.87 -0.09
C PHE A 36 3.44 -1.88 -0.52
N VAL A 37 3.77 -1.01 -1.48
CA VAL A 37 5.13 -0.55 -1.78
C VAL A 37 5.21 0.97 -1.79
N PHE A 38 6.39 1.52 -1.55
CA PHE A 38 6.64 2.96 -1.60
C PHE A 38 7.45 3.33 -2.84
N HIS A 39 7.06 4.39 -3.52
CA HIS A 39 7.75 4.94 -4.69
C HIS A 39 7.44 6.43 -4.83
N ASP A 40 8.45 7.25 -5.12
CA ASP A 40 8.29 8.69 -5.42
C ASP A 40 7.36 9.44 -4.46
N ASN A 41 7.55 9.20 -3.15
CA ASN A 41 6.81 9.82 -2.05
C ASN A 41 5.33 9.40 -1.92
N ALA A 42 4.91 8.30 -2.56
CA ALA A 42 3.56 7.75 -2.45
C ALA A 42 3.58 6.25 -2.05
N PHE A 43 2.50 5.84 -1.38
CA PHE A 43 2.26 4.46 -0.96
C PHE A 43 1.29 3.80 -1.92
N TYR A 44 1.75 2.76 -2.63
CA TYR A 44 0.95 2.06 -3.63
C TYR A 44 0.48 0.71 -3.12
N PHE A 45 -0.78 0.37 -3.39
CA PHE A 45 -1.38 -0.88 -2.96
C PHE A 45 -2.38 -1.41 -3.99
N PHE A 46 -2.58 -2.72 -4.00
CA PHE A 46 -3.61 -3.35 -4.83
C PHE A 46 -4.87 -3.59 -4.00
N SER A 47 -6.04 -3.27 -4.56
CA SER A 47 -7.31 -3.58 -3.91
C SER A 47 -8.45 -3.78 -4.89
N ASN A 48 -9.51 -4.44 -4.44
CA ASN A 48 -10.75 -4.58 -5.19
C ASN A 48 -11.51 -3.24 -5.14
N GLU A 49 -12.04 -2.79 -6.28
CA GLU A 49 -12.79 -1.53 -6.35
C GLU A 49 -14.07 -1.55 -5.51
N ASN A 50 -14.68 -2.73 -5.33
CA ASN A 50 -15.87 -2.91 -4.50
C ASN A 50 -15.52 -3.20 -3.02
N SER A 51 -14.30 -2.90 -2.59
CA SER A 51 -13.93 -3.03 -1.18
C SER A 51 -14.35 -1.78 -0.43
N ARG A 52 -14.84 -1.96 0.81
CA ARG A 52 -15.37 -0.86 1.63
C ARG A 52 -14.44 0.35 1.75
N HIS A 53 -13.13 0.13 1.87
CA HIS A 53 -12.16 1.23 1.97
C HIS A 53 -11.85 1.93 0.63
N ILE A 54 -12.16 1.31 -0.51
CA ILE A 54 -12.11 2.00 -1.81
C ILE A 54 -13.41 2.78 -2.02
N GLU A 55 -14.57 2.14 -1.87
CA GLU A 55 -15.87 2.80 -2.04
C GLU A 55 -16.00 4.03 -1.14
N TYR A 56 -15.61 3.92 0.13
CA TYR A 56 -15.66 5.06 1.04
C TYR A 56 -14.60 6.12 0.73
N ALA A 57 -13.45 5.72 0.20
CA ALA A 57 -12.42 6.68 -0.20
C ALA A 57 -12.83 7.49 -1.44
N GLU A 58 -13.65 6.95 -2.34
CA GLU A 58 -14.15 7.68 -3.51
C GLU A 58 -15.02 8.89 -3.12
N ASP A 59 -15.82 8.75 -2.06
CA ASP A 59 -16.65 9.84 -1.52
C ASP A 59 -15.87 10.79 -0.59
N GLN A 60 -14.63 10.45 -0.24
CA GLN A 60 -13.80 11.21 0.70
C GLN A 60 -12.61 11.90 0.02
N LYS A 61 -12.46 13.21 0.23
CA LYS A 61 -11.26 13.93 -0.26
C LYS A 61 -9.97 13.51 0.46
N ILE A 62 -10.08 13.10 1.71
CA ILE A 62 -8.93 12.80 2.58
C ILE A 62 -9.30 11.60 3.46
N ILE A 63 -8.44 10.58 3.43
CA ILE A 63 -8.44 9.44 4.32
C ILE A 63 -7.22 9.50 5.25
N SER A 64 -7.16 8.62 6.23
CA SER A 64 -5.98 8.45 7.09
C SER A 64 -5.29 7.13 6.82
N ALA A 65 -3.98 7.07 7.05
CA ALA A 65 -3.22 5.85 6.92
C ALA A 65 -2.08 5.78 7.94
N SER A 66 -1.64 4.56 8.24
CA SER A 66 -0.49 4.34 9.11
C SER A 66 0.33 3.11 8.75
N ILE A 67 1.64 3.21 8.95
CA ILE A 67 2.55 2.06 9.05
C ILE A 67 3.26 2.12 10.40
N PHE A 68 3.55 0.97 10.99
CA PHE A 68 4.26 0.88 12.24
C PHE A 68 5.18 -0.34 12.27
N GLN A 69 6.21 -0.23 13.10
CA GLN A 69 7.11 -1.32 13.44
C GLN A 69 6.36 -2.29 14.34
N ASP A 70 6.42 -3.58 13.99
CA ASP A 70 5.98 -4.65 14.88
C ASP A 70 7.01 -4.80 16.01
N SER A 71 6.59 -4.64 17.25
CA SER A 71 7.48 -4.65 18.42
C SER A 71 6.73 -5.14 19.66
N ASP A 72 7.37 -6.02 20.41
CA ASP A 72 6.89 -6.51 21.71
C ASP A 72 7.07 -5.49 22.85
N ARG A 73 7.62 -4.31 22.54
CA ARG A 73 7.99 -3.28 23.50
C ARG A 73 7.31 -1.94 23.19
N MET A 74 6.47 -1.48 24.12
CA MET A 74 5.73 -0.23 23.98
C MET A 74 6.64 1.00 23.81
N ASP A 75 7.81 1.02 24.45
CA ASP A 75 8.81 2.09 24.36
C ASP A 75 9.55 2.12 23.01
N GLN A 76 9.33 1.13 22.15
CA GLN A 76 9.96 0.99 20.84
C GLN A 76 9.02 1.27 19.67
N ILE A 77 7.75 1.62 19.93
CA ILE A 77 6.79 1.91 18.86
C ILE A 77 7.33 3.03 17.96
N PHE A 78 7.40 2.73 16.67
CA PHE A 78 7.88 3.66 15.65
C PHE A 78 7.03 3.48 14.41
N GLY A 79 6.50 4.58 13.88
CA GLY A 79 5.55 4.52 12.79
C GLY A 79 5.32 5.88 12.15
N PHE A 80 4.58 5.86 11.06
CA PHE A 80 4.03 7.06 10.44
C PHE A 80 2.52 7.03 10.53
N GLN A 81 1.97 8.18 10.89
CA GLN A 81 0.57 8.51 10.66
C GLN A 81 0.54 9.57 9.57
N MET A 82 -0.37 9.41 8.62
CA MET A 82 -0.49 10.32 7.48
C MET A 82 -1.95 10.45 7.07
N SER A 83 -2.20 11.48 6.26
CA SER A 83 -3.49 11.68 5.59
C SER A 83 -3.25 12.05 4.14
N GLY A 84 -4.18 11.69 3.27
CA GLY A 84 -4.07 11.89 1.82
C GLY A 84 -5.31 11.39 1.08
N GLY A 85 -5.35 11.57 -0.23
CA GLY A 85 -6.38 10.99 -1.09
C GLY A 85 -6.02 9.58 -1.52
N VAL A 86 -7.00 8.86 -2.08
CA VAL A 86 -6.79 7.59 -2.78
C VAL A 86 -7.10 7.79 -4.26
N GLU A 87 -6.17 7.43 -5.14
CA GLU A 87 -6.34 7.57 -6.59
C GLU A 87 -6.05 6.27 -7.33
N LYS A 88 -6.93 5.91 -8.28
CA LYS A 88 -6.74 4.76 -9.18
C LYS A 88 -5.65 5.08 -10.20
N ILE A 89 -4.61 4.26 -10.27
CA ILE A 89 -3.49 4.45 -11.19
C ILE A 89 -3.83 3.96 -12.60
N SER A 90 -3.91 4.89 -13.55
CA SER A 90 -4.14 4.62 -14.97
C SER A 90 -2.88 4.68 -15.84
N LYS A 91 -1.82 5.36 -15.38
CA LYS A 91 -0.58 5.56 -16.16
C LYS A 91 0.22 4.26 -16.29
N LYS A 92 0.26 3.68 -17.49
CA LYS A 92 0.93 2.41 -17.80
C LYS A 92 2.39 2.33 -17.33
N LYS A 93 3.19 3.38 -17.55
CA LYS A 93 4.62 3.39 -17.15
C LYS A 93 4.78 3.27 -15.63
N LEU A 94 4.00 4.05 -14.88
CA LEU A 94 3.99 4.01 -13.42
C LEU A 94 3.52 2.64 -12.93
N TYR A 95 2.42 2.13 -13.47
CA TYR A 95 1.89 0.81 -13.12
C TYR A 95 2.95 -0.30 -13.23
N LEU A 96 3.68 -0.36 -14.36
CA LEU A 96 4.73 -1.37 -14.55
C LEU A 96 5.89 -1.22 -13.56
N THR A 97 6.28 0.02 -13.23
CA THR A 97 7.30 0.28 -12.19
C THR A 97 6.85 -0.24 -10.83
N ILE A 98 5.60 0.02 -10.47
CA ILE A 98 5.03 -0.39 -9.18
C ILE A 98 4.87 -1.91 -9.11
N VAL A 99 4.34 -2.56 -10.16
CA VAL A 99 4.22 -4.03 -10.21
C VAL A 99 5.58 -4.69 -9.97
N LYS A 100 6.65 -4.21 -10.63
CA LYS A 100 8.00 -4.75 -10.40
C LYS A 100 8.44 -4.62 -8.95
N LYS A 101 8.29 -3.42 -8.36
CA LYS A 101 8.62 -3.18 -6.94
C LYS A 101 7.79 -4.07 -6.01
N TYR A 102 6.50 -4.23 -6.30
CA TYR A 102 5.57 -5.03 -5.52
C TYR A 102 5.96 -6.50 -5.53
N VAL A 103 6.21 -7.08 -6.71
CA VAL A 103 6.66 -8.47 -6.83
C VAL A 103 8.03 -8.68 -6.19
N THR A 104 8.94 -7.70 -6.26
CA THR A 104 10.23 -7.77 -5.56
C THR A 104 10.07 -7.78 -4.04
N LYS A 105 9.24 -6.89 -3.47
CA LYS A 105 8.96 -6.84 -2.02
C LYS A 105 8.25 -8.11 -1.54
N PHE A 106 7.38 -8.66 -2.38
CA PHE A 106 6.55 -9.83 -2.09
C PHE A 106 6.96 -11.02 -2.94
N ASN A 107 8.21 -11.47 -2.79
CA ASN A 107 8.82 -12.52 -3.63
C ASN A 107 8.02 -13.84 -3.69
N PHE A 108 7.22 -14.14 -2.66
CA PHE A 108 6.30 -15.30 -2.67
C PHE A 108 5.33 -15.27 -3.87
N LEU A 109 4.94 -14.09 -4.35
CA LEU A 109 4.08 -13.96 -5.53
C LEU A 109 4.77 -14.52 -6.79
N LYS A 110 6.08 -14.28 -6.94
CA LYS A 110 6.85 -14.85 -8.06
C LYS A 110 7.00 -16.37 -7.93
N GLN A 111 7.10 -16.89 -6.71
CA GLN A 111 7.15 -18.34 -6.46
C GLN A 111 5.83 -19.02 -6.82
N LEU A 112 4.69 -18.39 -6.51
CA LEU A 112 3.36 -18.95 -6.75
C LEU A 112 2.89 -18.80 -8.20
N PHE A 113 3.25 -17.69 -8.86
CA PHE A 113 2.68 -17.32 -10.16
C PHE A 113 3.73 -17.14 -11.26
N GLY A 114 5.00 -17.45 -11.01
CA GLY A 114 6.04 -17.38 -12.05
C GLY A 114 6.23 -15.97 -12.65
N PRO A 115 6.79 -15.87 -13.87
CA PRO A 115 7.08 -14.58 -14.52
C PRO A 115 5.82 -13.86 -15.04
N GLN A 116 4.71 -14.57 -15.26
CA GLN A 116 3.50 -13.98 -15.83
C GLN A 116 2.90 -12.84 -15.00
N ILE A 117 3.19 -12.78 -13.69
CA ILE A 117 2.77 -11.68 -12.82
C ILE A 117 3.34 -10.31 -13.24
N ILE A 118 4.50 -10.30 -13.89
CA ILE A 118 5.14 -9.07 -14.40
C ILE A 118 4.84 -8.90 -15.90
N GLU A 119 4.79 -10.00 -16.67
CA GLU A 119 4.62 -9.97 -18.13
C GLU A 119 3.18 -9.65 -18.55
N ASN A 120 2.19 -10.15 -17.81
CA ASN A 120 0.78 -9.83 -18.04
C ASN A 120 0.40 -8.55 -17.27
N LYS A 121 0.23 -7.45 -18.00
CA LYS A 121 -0.21 -6.15 -17.45
C LYS A 121 -1.57 -6.22 -16.72
N HIS A 122 -2.43 -7.19 -17.05
CA HIS A 122 -3.75 -7.38 -16.45
C HIS A 122 -3.78 -8.44 -15.35
N PHE A 123 -2.62 -9.03 -14.98
CA PHE A 123 -2.55 -10.14 -14.04
C PHE A 123 -3.31 -9.90 -12.72
N PHE A 124 -3.05 -8.75 -12.07
CA PHE A 124 -3.71 -8.42 -10.79
C PHE A 124 -5.23 -8.26 -10.92
N LEU A 125 -5.69 -7.70 -12.04
CA LEU A 125 -7.11 -7.56 -12.32
C LEU A 125 -7.75 -8.93 -12.57
N GLU A 126 -7.14 -9.76 -13.42
CA GLU A 126 -7.69 -11.05 -13.80
C GLU A 126 -7.70 -12.03 -12.62
N LYS A 127 -6.58 -12.11 -11.90
CA LYS A 127 -6.33 -13.09 -10.83
C LYS A 127 -6.91 -12.68 -9.48
N PHE A 128 -6.83 -11.39 -9.13
CA PHE A 128 -7.22 -10.89 -7.80
C PHE A 128 -8.37 -9.89 -7.84
N LYS A 129 -8.94 -9.60 -9.02
CA LYS A 129 -9.99 -8.58 -9.19
C LYS A 129 -9.58 -7.24 -8.58
N SER A 130 -8.29 -6.91 -8.68
CA SER A 130 -7.69 -5.79 -7.98
C SER A 130 -7.07 -4.79 -8.95
N HIS A 131 -7.26 -3.51 -8.63
CA HIS A 131 -6.62 -2.38 -9.30
C HIS A 131 -5.50 -1.80 -8.43
N LEU A 132 -4.61 -1.04 -9.06
CA LEU A 132 -3.54 -0.33 -8.38
C LEU A 132 -4.05 1.05 -7.94
N TYR A 133 -3.82 1.38 -6.68
CA TYR A 133 -4.13 2.67 -6.06
C TYR A 133 -2.87 3.28 -5.42
N CYS A 134 -2.90 4.58 -5.18
CA CYS A 134 -1.97 5.28 -4.28
C CYS A 134 -2.69 6.23 -3.35
#